data_AF-A0A2B6RV10-F1
#
_entry.id   AF-A0A2B6RV10-F1
#
_cell.length_a   1.000
_cell.length_b   1.000
_cell.length_c   1.000
_cell.angle_alpha   90.00
_cell.angle_beta   90.00
_cell.angle_gamma   90.00
#
_symmetry.space_group_name_H-M   'P 1'
#
loop_
_entity.id
_entity.type
_entity.pdbx_description
1 polymer ?
#
loop_
_entity_poly.entity_id
_entity_poly.type
_entity_poly.pdbx_seq_one_letter_code
_entity_poly.pdbx_strand_id
1 'polypeptide(L)'
;MQLHQITSYGNNYNFIVSDKESMKLMERLIPTKKEFDELVGNETIKLIDRKDLHKMARKGYTPLSTLVESDMFIWAVREDYFNPEYVIPEANSFTNKLDELDTEILEGYMTEQTNKRLRKGLAH
;
A
#
# COMPACT_ATOMS: atom_id res chain seq x y z
N MET A 1 14.42 3.17 21.56
CA MET A 1 13.46 2.26 20.92
C MET A 1 12.14 2.48 21.63
N GLN A 2 11.37 3.41 21.09
CA GLN A 2 10.01 3.71 21.45
C GLN A 2 9.10 2.82 20.60
N LEU A 3 7.91 2.57 21.14
CA LEU A 3 6.89 1.72 20.56
C LEU A 3 5.61 2.54 20.52
N HIS A 4 4.94 2.53 19.38
CA HIS A 4 3.73 3.30 19.14
C HIS A 4 2.54 2.34 19.12
N GLN A 5 1.55 2.56 19.97
CA GLN A 5 0.30 1.80 19.92
C GLN A 5 -0.64 2.45 18.91
N ILE A 6 -1.04 1.69 17.89
CA ILE A 6 -1.83 2.21 16.77
C ILE A 6 -3.10 1.39 16.61
N THR A 7 -4.21 2.09 16.43
CA THR A 7 -5.51 1.48 16.18
C THR A 7 -5.87 1.62 14.69
N SER A 8 -6.22 0.52 14.04
CA SER A 8 -6.67 0.53 12.65
C SER A 8 -7.99 1.26 12.49
N TYR A 9 -8.15 2.00 11.41
CA TYR A 9 -9.40 2.64 11.03
C TYR A 9 -10.51 1.62 10.77
N GLY A 10 -11.70 1.88 11.33
CA GLY A 10 -12.91 1.08 11.09
C GLY A 10 -13.06 -0.11 12.03
N ASN A 11 -12.11 -1.06 11.99
CA ASN A 11 -12.22 -2.33 12.74
C ASN A 11 -11.51 -2.32 14.10
N ASN A 12 -10.82 -1.24 14.45
CA ASN A 12 -10.17 -1.03 15.74
C ASN A 12 -9.19 -2.13 16.20
N TYR A 13 -8.50 -2.79 15.26
CA TYR A 13 -7.36 -3.65 15.60
C TYR A 13 -6.23 -2.81 16.18
N ASN A 14 -5.57 -3.33 17.21
CA ASN A 14 -4.46 -2.64 17.86
C ASN A 14 -3.14 -3.29 17.48
N PHE A 15 -2.18 -2.46 17.09
CA PHE A 15 -0.85 -2.85 16.67
C PHE A 15 0.20 -2.11 17.49
N ILE A 16 1.36 -2.74 17.63
CA ILE A 16 2.55 -2.13 18.23
C ILE A 16 3.52 -1.87 17.08
N VAL A 17 3.76 -0.60 16.77
CA VAL A 17 4.60 -0.18 15.66
C VAL A 17 5.95 0.29 16.20
N SER A 18 7.03 -0.19 15.59
CA SER A 18 8.39 0.18 16.00
C SER A 18 8.79 1.56 15.46
N ASP A 19 9.71 2.24 16.16
CA ASP A 19 10.36 3.48 15.68
C ASP A 19 10.89 3.38 14.24
N LYS A 20 11.42 2.20 13.86
CA LYS A 20 12.00 2.00 12.53
C LYS A 20 10.95 2.10 11.43
N GLU A 21 9.73 1.63 11.70
CA GLU A 21 8.63 1.71 10.76
C GLU A 21 8.04 3.12 10.74
N SER A 22 7.86 3.75 11.90
CA SER A 22 7.37 5.14 11.97
C SER A 22 8.32 6.11 11.27
N MET A 23 9.65 6.00 11.49
CA MET A 23 10.64 6.82 10.78
C MET A 23 10.55 6.66 9.26
N LYS A 24 10.44 5.43 8.75
CA LYS A 24 10.28 5.16 7.31
C LYS A 24 9.00 5.79 6.74
N LEU A 25 7.92 5.83 7.51
CA LEU A 25 6.69 6.49 7.09
C LEU A 25 6.87 8.00 7.04
N MET A 26 7.50 8.58 8.07
CA MET A 26 7.77 10.02 8.17
C MET A 26 8.63 10.55 7.02
N GLU A 27 9.61 9.77 6.56
CA GLU A 27 10.45 10.13 5.41
C GLU A 27 9.65 10.29 4.11
N ARG A 28 8.49 9.63 3.99
CA ARG A 28 7.59 9.71 2.82
C ARG A 28 6.66 10.91 2.85
N LEU A 29 6.68 11.68 3.92
CA LEU A 29 5.82 12.84 4.11
C LEU A 29 6.54 14.12 3.72
N ILE A 30 5.76 15.17 3.49
CA ILE A 30 6.29 16.53 3.42
C ILE A 30 6.95 16.85 4.77
N PRO A 31 8.14 17.49 4.78
CA PRO A 31 8.82 17.87 6.01
C PRO A 31 7.88 18.56 7.00
N THR A 32 7.72 17.96 8.17
CA THR A 32 6.82 18.44 9.22
C THR A 32 7.55 18.45 10.55
N LYS A 33 7.18 19.38 11.43
CA LYS A 33 7.68 19.44 12.81
C LYS A 33 6.92 18.52 13.76
N LYS A 34 5.83 17.91 13.29
CA LYS A 34 4.96 17.04 14.10
C LYS A 34 5.58 15.67 14.27
N GLU A 35 5.39 15.09 15.45
CA GLU A 35 5.80 13.71 15.73
C GLU A 35 4.81 12.71 15.12
N PHE A 36 5.24 11.45 14.97
CA PHE A 36 4.42 10.40 14.37
C PHE A 36 3.09 10.19 15.11
N ASP A 37 3.13 10.12 16.45
CA ASP A 37 1.92 9.92 17.27
C ASP A 37 0.93 11.08 17.13
N GLU A 38 1.42 12.31 16.94
CA GLU A 38 0.56 13.47 16.66
C GLU A 38 -0.10 13.37 15.29
N LEU A 39 0.60 12.86 14.29
CA LEU A 39 0.05 12.69 12.94
C LEU A 39 -1.00 11.58 12.90
N VAL A 40 -0.80 10.51 13.66
CA VAL A 40 -1.80 9.44 13.83
C VAL A 40 -3.01 9.97 14.60
N GLY A 41 -2.78 10.66 15.74
CA GLY A 41 -3.85 11.22 16.57
C GLY A 41 -4.70 12.27 15.86
N ASN A 42 -4.08 13.08 15.00
CA ASN A 42 -4.78 14.06 14.15
C ASN A 42 -5.34 13.47 12.86
N GLU A 43 -5.40 12.14 12.74
CA GLU A 43 -5.93 11.44 11.58
C GLU A 43 -5.23 11.79 10.25
N THR A 44 -4.01 12.34 10.33
CA THR A 44 -3.20 12.70 9.16
C THR A 44 -2.63 11.43 8.54
N ILE A 45 -2.12 10.53 9.37
CA ILE A 45 -1.74 9.16 9.01
C ILE A 45 -2.79 8.22 9.59
N LYS A 46 -3.22 7.23 8.82
CA LYS A 46 -4.12 6.16 9.27
C LYS A 46 -3.60 4.81 8.83
N LEU A 47 -3.74 3.82 9.70
CA LEU A 47 -3.64 2.43 9.32
C LEU A 47 -5.04 1.95 8.90
N ILE A 48 -5.20 1.49 7.66
CA ILE A 48 -6.49 1.08 7.12
C ILE A 48 -6.43 -0.38 6.65
N ASP A 49 -7.57 -1.05 6.66
CA ASP A 49 -7.70 -2.35 6.00
C ASP A 49 -7.57 -2.13 4.47
N ARG A 50 -6.83 -3.01 3.80
CA ARG A 50 -6.60 -2.96 2.36
C ARG A 50 -7.90 -2.90 1.56
N LYS A 51 -8.98 -3.53 2.04
CA LYS A 51 -10.30 -3.48 1.38
C LYS A 51 -10.91 -2.07 1.37
N ASP A 52 -10.54 -1.22 2.32
CA ASP A 52 -11.04 0.14 2.46
C ASP A 52 -10.23 1.15 1.63
N LEU A 53 -9.19 0.73 0.90
CA LEU A 53 -8.31 1.61 0.15
C LEU A 53 -9.06 2.53 -0.81
N HIS A 54 -9.98 1.99 -1.63
CA HIS A 54 -10.77 2.79 -2.57
C HIS A 54 -11.68 3.81 -1.87
N LYS A 55 -12.22 3.46 -0.70
CA LYS A 55 -13.05 4.36 0.10
C LYS A 55 -12.21 5.48 0.70
N MET A 56 -10.99 5.19 1.12
CA MET A 56 -10.07 6.17 1.70
C MET A 56 -9.48 7.09 0.65
N ALA A 57 -9.17 6.59 -0.56
CA ALA A 57 -8.77 7.43 -1.69
C ALA A 57 -9.82 8.52 -2.00
N ARG A 58 -11.11 8.17 -2.01
CA ARG A 58 -12.21 9.14 -2.19
C ARG A 58 -12.31 10.19 -1.07
N LYS A 59 -11.69 9.92 0.09
CA LYS A 59 -11.63 10.83 1.23
C LYS A 59 -10.33 11.66 1.25
N GLY A 60 -9.55 11.63 0.17
CA GLY A 60 -8.29 12.38 0.07
C GLY A 60 -7.14 11.74 0.84
N TYR A 61 -7.09 10.41 0.89
CA TYR A 61 -5.98 9.67 1.49
C TYR A 61 -5.17 8.90 0.44
N THR A 62 -3.87 9.10 0.45
CA THR A 62 -2.89 8.42 -0.40
C THR A 62 -2.25 7.25 0.34
N PRO A 63 -2.19 6.04 -0.25
CA PRO A 63 -1.44 4.93 0.34
C PRO A 63 0.06 5.20 0.37
N LEU A 64 0.72 4.81 1.46
CA LEU A 64 2.15 4.95 1.68
C LEU A 64 2.87 3.60 1.59
N SER A 65 2.53 2.66 2.47
CA SER A 65 3.15 1.34 2.54
C SER A 65 2.24 0.35 3.26
N THR A 66 2.50 -0.94 3.09
CA THR A 66 1.87 -1.98 3.94
C THR A 66 2.46 -1.94 5.34
N LEU A 67 1.69 -2.39 6.34
CA LEU A 67 2.21 -2.68 7.67
C LEU A 67 3.24 -3.82 7.57
N VAL A 68 4.36 -3.72 8.29
CA VAL A 68 5.42 -4.73 8.22
C VAL A 68 4.93 -6.11 8.69
N GLU A 69 4.08 -6.15 9.70
CA GLU A 69 3.56 -7.39 10.28
C GLU A 69 2.43 -8.03 9.46
N SER A 70 1.76 -7.27 8.59
CA SER A 70 0.61 -7.76 7.83
C SER A 70 0.35 -6.95 6.56
N ASP A 71 0.26 -7.64 5.44
CA ASP A 71 -0.09 -7.06 4.13
C ASP A 71 -1.59 -6.72 3.99
N MET A 72 -2.41 -7.15 4.96
CA MET A 72 -3.83 -6.82 5.03
C MET A 72 -4.06 -5.36 5.42
N PHE A 73 -3.07 -4.70 6.03
CA PHE A 73 -3.18 -3.32 6.47
C PHE A 73 -2.22 -2.42 5.70
N ILE A 74 -2.71 -1.23 5.37
CA ILE A 74 -2.00 -0.22 4.59
C ILE A 74 -1.97 1.08 5.39
N TRP A 75 -0.79 1.66 5.50
CA TRP A 75 -0.61 3.03 5.93
C TRP A 75 -1.08 3.97 4.83
N ALA A 76 -1.95 4.90 5.17
CA ALA A 76 -2.42 5.94 4.27
C ALA A 76 -2.25 7.31 4.94
N VAL A 77 -1.93 8.33 4.16
CA VAL A 77 -1.78 9.71 4.63
C VAL A 77 -2.74 10.62 3.88
N ARG A 78 -3.19 11.72 4.50
CA ARG A 78 -3.89 12.78 3.78
C ARG A 78 -3.04 13.30 2.61
N GLU A 79 -3.68 13.51 1.47
CA GLU A 79 -3.06 13.96 0.23
C GLU A 79 -2.18 15.21 0.43
N ASP A 80 -2.63 16.17 1.25
CA ASP A 80 -1.92 17.42 1.55
C ASP A 80 -0.54 17.22 2.21
N TYR A 81 -0.28 16.05 2.79
CA TYR A 81 0.96 15.71 3.50
C TYR A 81 1.81 14.69 2.74
N PHE A 82 1.31 14.18 1.62
CA PHE A 82 2.04 13.24 0.80
C PHE A 82 3.17 13.95 0.04
N ASN A 83 4.39 13.39 0.09
CA ASN A 83 5.49 13.90 -0.73
C ASN A 83 5.55 13.15 -2.07
N PRO A 84 5.12 13.75 -3.19
CA PRO A 84 5.12 13.10 -4.49
C PRO A 84 6.53 12.80 -5.03
N GLU A 85 7.58 13.49 -4.54
CA GLU A 85 8.96 13.20 -4.96
C GLU A 85 9.49 11.89 -4.36
N TYR A 86 8.86 11.37 -3.29
CA TYR A 86 9.17 10.06 -2.72
C TYR A 86 8.42 8.92 -3.44
N VAL A 87 7.60 9.22 -4.46
CA VAL A 87 7.03 8.17 -5.33
C VAL A 87 8.20 7.43 -5.96
N ILE A 88 8.35 6.16 -5.56
CA ILE A 88 9.38 5.25 -6.06
C ILE A 88 9.40 5.35 -7.59
N PRO A 89 10.56 5.60 -8.22
CA PRO A 89 10.69 5.65 -9.68
C PRO A 89 10.13 4.39 -10.38
N GLU A 90 10.05 3.28 -9.66
CA GLU A 90 9.61 1.97 -10.10
C GLU A 90 8.08 1.84 -10.24
N ALA A 91 7.28 2.74 -9.66
CA ALA A 91 5.82 2.70 -9.86
C ALA A 91 5.42 3.14 -11.29
N ASN A 92 6.25 3.97 -11.94
CA ASN A 92 6.04 4.38 -13.33
C ASN A 92 6.63 3.38 -14.35
N SER A 93 7.38 2.36 -13.92
CA SER A 93 7.92 1.33 -14.83
C SER A 93 7.04 0.08 -14.91
N PHE A 94 6.10 -0.13 -13.98
CA PHE A 94 5.05 -1.15 -14.14
C PHE A 94 3.84 -0.58 -14.89
N THR A 95 4.07 -0.15 -16.13
CA THR A 95 3.02 -0.34 -17.13
C THR A 95 2.98 -1.83 -17.42
N ASN A 96 2.33 -2.60 -16.54
CA ASN A 96 1.80 -3.91 -16.90
C ASN A 96 0.73 -3.64 -17.96
N LYS A 97 1.17 -3.35 -19.19
CA LYS A 97 0.33 -3.55 -20.36
C LYS A 97 0.06 -5.04 -20.38
N LEU A 98 -1.11 -5.42 -19.89
CA LEU A 98 -1.70 -6.72 -20.19
C LEU A 98 -1.55 -6.89 -21.70
N ASP A 99 -0.79 -7.89 -22.11
CA ASP A 99 -0.82 -8.27 -23.52
C ASP A 99 -2.18 -8.92 -23.83
N GLU A 100 -2.48 -9.10 -25.11
CA GLU A 100 -3.75 -9.71 -25.54
C GLU A 100 -3.94 -11.09 -24.90
N LEU A 101 -2.85 -11.82 -24.66
CA LEU A 101 -2.87 -13.16 -24.08
C LEU A 101 -3.16 -13.15 -22.57
N ASP A 102 -2.61 -12.19 -21.82
CA ASP A 102 -2.92 -12.00 -20.40
C ASP A 102 -4.39 -11.62 -20.21
N THR A 103 -4.94 -10.85 -21.15
CA THR A 103 -6.36 -10.51 -21.21
C THR A 103 -7.19 -11.77 -21.48
N GLU A 104 -6.80 -12.59 -22.47
CA GLU A 104 -7.44 -13.87 -22.77
C GLU A 104 -7.43 -14.83 -21.57
N ILE A 105 -6.33 -14.88 -20.80
CA ILE A 105 -6.22 -15.68 -19.58
C ILE A 105 -7.22 -15.22 -18.53
N LEU A 106 -7.29 -13.92 -18.26
CA LEU A 106 -8.19 -13.34 -17.27
C LEU A 106 -9.66 -13.48 -17.66
N GLU A 107 -9.96 -13.43 -18.95
CA GLU A 107 -11.30 -13.63 -19.51
C GLU A 107 -11.68 -15.12 -19.63
N GLY A 108 -10.73 -16.04 -19.39
CA GLY A 108 -10.98 -17.48 -19.38
C GLY A 108 -10.94 -18.15 -20.77
N TYR A 109 -10.40 -17.47 -21.78
CA TYR A 109 -10.19 -18.04 -23.11
C TYR A 109 -8.97 -18.97 -23.10
N MET A 110 -9.23 -20.27 -22.92
CA MET A 110 -8.20 -21.30 -23.04
C MET A 110 -7.89 -21.61 -24.52
N THR A 111 -6.96 -20.86 -25.12
CA THR A 111 -6.39 -21.23 -26.42
C THR A 111 -5.22 -22.20 -26.25
N GLU A 112 -4.84 -22.91 -27.32
CA GLU A 112 -3.74 -23.88 -27.30
C GLU A 112 -2.40 -23.22 -26.93
N GLN A 113 -2.25 -21.93 -27.26
CA GLN A 113 -1.08 -21.13 -26.91
C GLN A 113 -1.01 -20.84 -25.41
N THR A 114 -2.14 -20.51 -24.78
CA THR A 114 -2.28 -20.29 -23.34
C THR A 114 -1.87 -21.54 -22.54
N ASN A 115 -2.38 -22.71 -22.95
CA ASN A 115 -2.05 -24.00 -22.33
C ASN A 115 -0.56 -24.34 -22.41
N LYS A 116 0.10 -24.02 -23.53
CA LYS A 116 1.53 -24.30 -23.74
C LYS A 116 2.43 -23.49 -22.81
N ARG A 117 2.05 -22.26 -22.48
CA ARG A 117 2.79 -21.39 -21.55
C ARG A 117 2.54 -21.76 -20.09
N LEU A 118 1.30 -22.03 -19.70
CA LEU A 118 0.97 -22.51 -18.34
C LEU A 118 1.76 -23.78 -17.99
N ARG A 119 1.88 -24.72 -18.93
CA ARG A 119 2.69 -25.93 -18.76
C ARG A 119 4.20 -25.67 -18.68
N LYS A 120 4.72 -24.62 -19.32
CA LYS A 120 6.13 -24.23 -19.20
C LYS A 120 6.45 -23.56 -17.87
N GLY A 121 5.51 -22.80 -17.29
CA GLY A 121 5.68 -22.16 -15.98
C GLY A 121 5.61 -23.13 -14.80
N LEU A 122 4.96 -24.28 -14.96
CA LEU A 122 4.81 -25.32 -13.93
C LEU A 122 5.98 -26.33 -13.88
N ALA A 123 6.99 -26.18 -14.74
CA ALA A 123 8.13 -27.10 -14.86
C ALA A 123 9.38 -26.65 -14.08
N HIS A 124 9.19 -25.92 -12.97
CA HIS A 124 10.23 -25.56 -12.01
C HIS A 124 9.81 -25.89 -10.59
#